data_AF-A0A0C2D2M3-F1
#
_entry.id   AF-A0A0C2D2M3-F1
#
_cell.length_a   1.000
_cell.length_b   1.000
_cell.length_c   1.000
_cell.angle_alpha   90.00
_cell.angle_beta   90.00
_cell.angle_gamma   90.00
#
_symmetry.space_group_name_H-M   'P 1'
#
loop_
_entity.id
_entity.type
_entity.pdbx_description
1 polymer ?
#
loop_
_entity_poly.entity_id
_entity_poly.type
_entity_poly.pdbx_seq_one_letter_code
_entity_poly.pdbx_strand_id
1 'polypeptide(L)'
;MSAPRLLICGGLTVGTASGSTDYIAAESSTYSSLDDPTERPVVKPNPFDICILPDYDPWDEEIVQYVNQDYDPLKNCNHKFKPMTTLKNGIVTVNAENITCRGRCLTRRSDFANNRGKWVNVDEADFRCEVVETLCSDAEGKDVYQMVHAQIIEKNDTKLYKERSRSENYHNVYVILLDSIASTQGTRLIQPIHFGNLPQTMHFFEKSMEAVSFPHINKVGLNSRPNGVALWFGKSMEKVDRKLFGLPDIEPDWSYNYFCKRFIDNETFLMREFSERGYKTLLAEDWSQGTLNWPTCKGFNKQPTDHYMRPFQLALEKNVSKLLKRTYNKANCIEQHQDILRYLEDFINSYRGIPKFGWIWLSLLGHDHESGVIHADPDFQRFLLHNKKKSLHNFVSCGGTAVHSARSCRG
;
A
#
# COMPACT_ATOMS: atom_id res chain seq x y z
N MET A 1 14.85 -29.94 0.64
CA MET A 1 15.19 -28.53 0.98
C MET A 1 14.10 -27.66 0.37
N SER A 2 13.24 -27.09 1.23
CA SER A 2 12.10 -26.25 0.81
C SER A 2 12.61 -24.85 0.47
N ALA A 3 12.40 -24.39 -0.77
CA ALA A 3 12.75 -23.05 -1.19
C ALA A 3 11.70 -22.04 -0.67
N PRO A 4 12.10 -20.88 -0.09
CA PRO A 4 11.16 -19.85 0.31
C PRO A 4 10.52 -19.18 -0.93
N ARG A 5 9.20 -19.02 -0.90
CA ARG A 5 8.35 -18.59 -2.03
C ARG A 5 7.85 -17.15 -1.83
N LEU A 6 7.70 -16.42 -2.94
CA LEU A 6 7.11 -15.08 -2.99
C LEU A 6 5.58 -15.15 -2.77
N LEU A 7 5.01 -14.20 -2.01
CA LEU A 7 3.58 -14.17 -1.68
C LEU A 7 2.86 -13.02 -2.41
N ILE A 8 1.77 -13.30 -3.13
CA ILE A 8 0.90 -12.27 -3.73
C ILE A 8 -0.54 -12.45 -3.23
N CYS A 9 -1.11 -11.46 -2.56
CA CYS A 9 -2.47 -11.51 -2.00
C CYS A 9 -3.42 -10.56 -2.75
N GLY A 10 -4.62 -11.02 -3.12
CA GLY A 10 -5.69 -10.18 -3.65
C GLY A 10 -7.02 -10.45 -2.95
N GLY A 11 -7.79 -9.40 -2.63
CA GLY A 11 -9.05 -9.48 -1.88
C GLY A 11 -10.29 -9.76 -2.74
N LEU A 12 -11.22 -10.59 -2.22
CA LEU A 12 -12.59 -10.81 -2.73
C LEU A 12 -13.63 -9.96 -1.95
N THR A 13 -14.73 -9.57 -2.60
CA THR A 13 -15.91 -8.95 -1.96
C THR A 13 -17.19 -9.70 -2.30
N VAL A 14 -18.04 -9.97 -1.30
CA VAL A 14 -19.44 -10.40 -1.45
C VAL A 14 -20.32 -9.24 -0.96
N GLY A 15 -21.19 -8.73 -1.83
CA GLY A 15 -22.14 -7.67 -1.49
C GLY A 15 -23.38 -8.25 -0.81
N THR A 16 -23.77 -7.71 0.35
CA THR A 16 -25.07 -7.98 0.97
C THR A 16 -26.03 -6.86 0.62
N ALA A 17 -27.01 -7.14 -0.25
CA ALA A 17 -28.16 -6.27 -0.46
C ALA A 17 -29.16 -6.49 0.68
N SER A 18 -29.40 -5.45 1.49
CA SER A 18 -30.56 -5.40 2.39
C SER A 18 -31.77 -4.88 1.60
N GLY A 19 -32.71 -5.76 1.29
CA GLY A 19 -33.98 -5.42 0.64
C GLY A 19 -35.10 -6.30 1.20
N SER A 20 -36.23 -5.67 1.48
CA SER A 20 -37.42 -6.20 2.14
C SER A 20 -38.02 -7.45 1.50
N THR A 21 -38.60 -8.29 2.35
CA THR A 21 -39.46 -9.43 2.02
C THR A 21 -40.62 -9.01 1.12
N ASP A 22 -40.72 -9.60 -0.06
CA ASP A 22 -41.99 -9.82 -0.76
C ASP A 22 -41.93 -11.19 -1.47
N TYR A 23 -42.78 -12.09 -1.01
CA TYR A 23 -43.02 -13.40 -1.62
C TYR A 23 -43.88 -13.19 -2.87
N ILE A 24 -43.37 -13.57 -4.05
CA ILE A 24 -44.20 -13.81 -5.23
C ILE A 24 -44.08 -15.29 -5.57
N ALA A 25 -45.18 -16.01 -5.32
CA ALA A 25 -45.38 -17.37 -5.78
C ALA A 25 -45.49 -17.38 -7.31
N ALA A 26 -44.66 -18.17 -7.98
CA ALA A 26 -44.81 -18.46 -9.40
C ALA A 26 -45.40 -19.87 -9.56
N GLU A 27 -46.44 -19.92 -10.38
CA GLU A 27 -47.35 -21.03 -10.60
C GLU A 27 -46.71 -22.28 -11.20
N SER A 28 -47.28 -23.41 -10.80
CA SER A 28 -47.13 -24.74 -11.36
C SER A 28 -47.44 -24.74 -12.87
N SER A 29 -46.48 -25.16 -13.69
CA SER A 29 -46.79 -25.77 -14.99
C SER A 29 -46.36 -27.24 -15.00
N THR A 30 -47.37 -28.09 -15.08
CA THR A 30 -47.30 -29.53 -15.24
C THR A 30 -46.81 -29.89 -16.64
N TYR A 31 -45.75 -30.68 -16.74
CA TYR A 31 -45.58 -31.63 -17.84
C TYR A 31 -45.08 -32.96 -17.29
N SER A 32 -45.93 -33.97 -17.43
CA SER A 32 -45.71 -35.35 -17.04
C SER A 32 -44.89 -36.08 -18.08
N SER A 33 -43.84 -36.80 -17.66
CA SER A 33 -43.42 -38.03 -18.35
C SER A 33 -42.52 -38.90 -17.45
N LEU A 34 -43.13 -40.03 -17.05
CA LEU A 34 -42.54 -41.37 -16.88
C LEU A 34 -41.50 -41.57 -15.77
N ASP A 35 -41.99 -42.14 -14.67
CA ASP A 35 -41.22 -42.69 -13.55
C ASP A 35 -40.27 -43.82 -14.00
N ASP A 36 -38.96 -43.61 -13.82
CA ASP A 36 -37.96 -44.69 -13.71
C ASP A 36 -37.70 -44.94 -12.20
N PRO A 37 -37.94 -46.15 -11.64
CA PRO A 37 -37.84 -46.39 -10.21
C PRO A 37 -36.41 -46.50 -9.65
N THR A 38 -35.37 -46.11 -10.42
CA THR A 38 -33.97 -46.36 -10.02
C THR A 38 -33.08 -45.13 -9.81
N GLU A 39 -33.61 -43.91 -9.85
CA GLU A 39 -32.83 -42.76 -9.38
C GLU A 39 -32.89 -42.64 -7.85
N ARG A 40 -31.78 -43.04 -7.20
CA ARG A 40 -31.50 -42.59 -5.83
C ARG A 40 -31.62 -41.07 -5.83
N PRO A 41 -32.33 -40.45 -4.87
CA PRO A 41 -32.42 -39.00 -4.82
C PRO A 41 -31.00 -38.46 -4.76
N VAL A 42 -30.57 -37.77 -5.83
CA VAL A 42 -29.32 -37.03 -5.82
C VAL A 42 -29.53 -35.97 -4.76
N VAL A 43 -28.97 -36.20 -3.57
CA VAL A 43 -28.92 -35.22 -2.50
C VAL A 43 -28.19 -34.03 -3.11
N LYS A 44 -28.94 -33.02 -3.54
CA LYS A 44 -28.35 -31.75 -3.95
C LYS A 44 -27.57 -31.28 -2.74
N PRO A 45 -26.23 -31.21 -2.82
CA PRO A 45 -25.45 -30.77 -1.68
C PRO A 45 -25.99 -29.42 -1.26
N ASN A 46 -26.19 -29.23 0.04
CA ASN A 46 -26.59 -27.94 0.54
C ASN A 46 -25.54 -26.92 0.04
N PRO A 47 -25.92 -25.78 -0.56
CA PRO A 47 -24.96 -24.75 -0.94
C PRO A 47 -24.09 -24.28 0.25
N PHE A 48 -24.49 -24.59 1.49
CA PHE A 48 -23.69 -24.37 2.70
C PHE A 48 -22.72 -25.52 3.07
N ASP A 49 -22.81 -26.70 2.42
CA ASP A 49 -21.94 -27.86 2.64
C ASP A 49 -20.72 -27.87 1.70
N ILE A 50 -20.72 -27.05 0.65
CA ILE A 50 -19.63 -26.94 -0.33
C ILE A 50 -19.24 -25.47 -0.51
N CYS A 51 -17.97 -25.15 -0.25
CA CYS A 51 -17.40 -23.86 -0.63
C CYS A 51 -16.93 -23.93 -2.08
N ILE A 52 -17.81 -23.51 -3.01
CA ILE A 52 -17.41 -23.29 -4.41
C ILE A 52 -16.79 -21.90 -4.48
N LEU A 53 -15.48 -21.84 -4.73
CA LEU A 53 -14.79 -20.57 -4.92
C LEU A 53 -15.16 -20.03 -6.32
N PRO A 54 -15.77 -18.85 -6.41
CA PRO A 54 -16.15 -18.29 -7.70
C PRO A 54 -14.90 -17.95 -8.51
N ASP A 55 -14.92 -18.36 -9.77
CA ASP A 55 -13.96 -17.89 -10.78
C ASP A 55 -14.60 -16.68 -11.47
N TYR A 56 -14.03 -15.51 -11.26
CA TYR A 56 -14.54 -14.27 -11.82
C TYR A 56 -13.75 -13.92 -13.06
N ASP A 57 -14.45 -13.69 -14.18
CA ASP A 57 -13.82 -13.11 -15.36
C ASP A 57 -13.40 -11.66 -15.04
N PRO A 58 -12.10 -11.33 -14.99
CA PRO A 58 -11.68 -9.95 -14.82
C PRO A 58 -12.14 -9.07 -16.00
N TRP A 59 -12.57 -9.61 -17.12
CA TRP A 59 -12.98 -8.86 -18.29
C TRP A 59 -14.47 -8.95 -18.61
N ASP A 60 -15.27 -9.35 -17.62
CA ASP A 60 -16.72 -9.40 -17.73
C ASP A 60 -17.29 -8.10 -18.32
N GLU A 61 -18.21 -8.24 -19.30
CA GLU A 61 -18.81 -7.13 -20.04
C GLU A 61 -19.51 -6.12 -19.12
N GLU A 62 -20.05 -6.58 -17.98
CA GLU A 62 -20.71 -5.70 -17.01
C GLU A 62 -19.71 -4.78 -16.29
N ILE A 63 -18.44 -5.21 -16.14
CA ILE A 63 -17.40 -4.50 -15.40
C ILE A 63 -16.51 -3.69 -16.34
N VAL A 64 -16.20 -4.20 -17.52
CA VAL A 64 -15.19 -3.60 -18.42
C VAL A 64 -15.52 -2.16 -18.82
N GLN A 65 -16.81 -1.82 -18.89
CA GLN A 65 -17.28 -0.44 -19.15
C GLN A 65 -16.86 0.59 -18.08
N TYR A 66 -16.55 0.14 -16.86
CA TYR A 66 -16.09 0.99 -15.75
C TYR A 66 -14.55 1.05 -15.67
N VAL A 67 -13.84 0.30 -16.51
CA VAL A 67 -12.38 0.25 -16.51
C VAL A 67 -11.83 1.04 -17.70
N ASN A 68 -11.07 2.09 -17.41
CA ASN A 68 -10.35 2.86 -18.43
C ASN A 68 -8.89 2.42 -18.48
N GLN A 69 -8.55 1.54 -19.43
CA GLN A 69 -7.17 1.04 -19.60
C GLN A 69 -6.17 2.13 -20.02
N ASP A 70 -6.64 3.21 -20.63
CA ASP A 70 -5.82 4.35 -21.03
C ASP A 70 -5.77 5.45 -19.97
N TYR A 71 -6.25 5.15 -18.75
CA TYR A 71 -6.21 6.10 -17.65
C TYR A 71 -4.77 6.40 -17.26
N ASP A 72 -4.33 7.61 -17.58
CA ASP A 72 -3.05 8.15 -17.18
C ASP A 72 -3.22 9.62 -16.78
N PRO A 73 -3.21 9.93 -15.46
CA PRO A 73 -3.32 11.30 -14.97
C PRO A 73 -2.07 12.13 -15.25
N LEU A 74 -0.97 11.51 -15.69
CA LEU A 74 0.28 12.15 -16.07
C LEU A 74 0.44 12.31 -17.59
N LYS A 75 -0.52 11.86 -18.41
CA LYS A 75 -0.44 11.92 -19.88
C LYS A 75 -0.06 13.29 -20.44
N ASN A 76 -0.57 14.36 -19.81
CA ASN A 76 -0.33 15.75 -20.21
C ASN A 76 0.59 16.51 -19.24
N CYS A 77 1.38 15.79 -18.44
CA CYS A 77 2.28 16.42 -17.49
C CYS A 77 3.46 17.09 -18.20
N ASN A 78 4.10 18.04 -17.51
CA ASN A 78 5.24 18.78 -18.03
C ASN A 78 6.53 17.93 -17.92
N HIS A 79 6.81 17.10 -18.92
CA HIS A 79 8.05 16.30 -18.97
C HIS A 79 9.35 17.13 -19.02
N LYS A 80 9.25 18.44 -19.34
CA LYS A 80 10.38 19.37 -19.31
C LYS A 80 10.66 19.90 -17.90
N PHE A 81 9.71 19.76 -16.97
CA PHE A 81 9.93 20.13 -15.59
C PHE A 81 11.08 19.28 -15.01
N LYS A 82 12.07 19.95 -14.42
CA LYS A 82 13.17 19.32 -13.70
C LYS A 82 13.23 19.89 -12.29
N PRO A 83 13.31 19.05 -11.24
CA PRO A 83 13.49 19.54 -9.87
C PRO A 83 14.75 20.42 -9.76
N MET A 84 14.58 21.64 -9.24
CA MET A 84 15.69 22.57 -9.01
C MET A 84 16.61 22.13 -7.88
N THR A 85 16.14 21.23 -7.01
CA THR A 85 16.97 20.66 -5.93
C THR A 85 16.87 19.14 -5.96
N THR A 86 17.94 18.47 -5.56
CA THR A 86 17.99 17.02 -5.35
C THR A 86 18.73 16.74 -4.05
N LEU A 87 18.39 15.65 -3.36
CA LEU A 87 19.02 15.25 -2.11
C LEU A 87 19.72 13.90 -2.29
N LYS A 88 20.98 13.80 -1.86
CA LYS A 88 21.70 12.53 -1.78
C LYS A 88 22.71 12.54 -0.66
N ASN A 89 22.65 11.55 0.24
CA ASN A 89 23.60 11.36 1.35
C ASN A 89 23.79 12.62 2.20
N GLY A 90 22.72 13.34 2.51
CA GLY A 90 22.74 14.58 3.29
C GLY A 90 23.05 15.84 2.51
N ILE A 91 23.48 15.74 1.25
CA ILE A 91 23.83 16.90 0.42
C ILE A 91 22.68 17.26 -0.50
N VAL A 92 22.26 18.53 -0.45
CA VAL A 92 21.28 19.09 -1.38
C VAL A 92 22.04 19.74 -2.54
N THR A 93 21.86 19.21 -3.75
CA THR A 93 22.43 19.80 -4.97
C THR A 93 21.39 20.71 -5.63
N VAL A 94 21.79 21.93 -5.97
CA VAL A 94 20.99 22.91 -6.71
C VAL A 94 21.26 22.78 -8.21
N ASN A 95 20.22 22.48 -8.98
CA ASN A 95 20.26 22.22 -10.43
C ASN A 95 19.63 23.37 -11.24
N ALA A 96 19.81 24.61 -10.80
CA ALA A 96 19.31 25.79 -11.50
C ALA A 96 20.24 27.00 -11.25
N GLU A 97 20.30 27.88 -12.24
CA GLU A 97 21.15 29.07 -12.22
C GLU A 97 20.45 30.26 -11.58
N ASN A 98 21.22 31.19 -11.01
CA ASN A 98 20.73 32.45 -10.43
C ASN A 98 19.66 32.29 -9.34
N ILE A 99 19.72 31.19 -8.59
CA ILE A 99 18.86 30.95 -7.43
C ILE A 99 19.70 30.66 -6.19
N THR A 100 19.19 31.06 -5.03
CA THR A 100 19.76 30.70 -3.73
C THR A 100 18.78 29.79 -3.01
N CYS A 101 19.23 28.65 -2.51
CA CYS A 101 18.38 27.68 -1.83
C CYS A 101 18.75 27.55 -0.36
N ARG A 102 17.73 27.40 0.47
CA ARG A 102 17.86 27.04 1.89
C ARG A 102 17.14 25.72 2.14
N GLY A 103 17.68 24.92 3.06
CA GLY A 103 17.12 23.64 3.47
C GLY A 103 16.84 23.61 4.97
N ARG A 104 15.96 22.70 5.40
CA ARG A 104 15.78 22.35 6.80
C ARG A 104 15.38 20.89 6.96
N CYS A 105 15.78 20.29 8.08
CA CYS A 105 15.31 18.97 8.47
C CYS A 105 13.87 19.00 8.99
N LEU A 106 13.09 18.01 8.57
CA LEU A 106 11.77 17.70 9.13
C LEU A 106 11.85 16.38 9.90
N THR A 107 11.53 16.42 11.19
CA THR A 107 11.51 15.21 12.03
C THR A 107 10.14 15.00 12.64
N ARG A 108 9.79 13.74 12.92
CA ARG A 108 8.49 13.41 13.49
C ARG A 108 8.34 13.99 14.89
N ARG A 109 7.26 14.74 15.12
CA ARG A 109 6.80 15.12 16.47
C ARG A 109 5.69 14.17 16.94
N SER A 110 4.76 13.86 16.05
CA SER A 110 3.67 12.90 16.23
C SER A 110 3.20 12.43 14.85
N ASP A 111 2.20 11.54 14.78
CA ASP A 111 1.58 11.17 13.50
C ASP A 111 0.79 12.31 12.83
N PHE A 112 0.66 13.46 13.50
CA PHE A 112 -0.08 14.62 13.02
C PHE A 112 0.78 15.87 12.84
N ALA A 113 2.07 15.85 13.21
CA ALA A 113 2.91 17.05 13.16
C ALA A 113 4.41 16.72 13.03
N ASN A 114 5.11 17.63 12.36
CA ASN A 114 6.57 17.63 12.25
C ASN A 114 7.18 18.70 13.16
N ASN A 115 8.34 18.38 13.73
CA ASN A 115 9.29 19.38 14.19
C ASN A 115 10.00 19.95 12.94
N ARG A 116 10.09 21.28 12.86
CA ARG A 116 10.73 21.99 11.75
C ARG A 116 12.06 22.54 12.24
N GLY A 117 13.16 22.10 11.61
CA GLY A 117 14.48 22.65 11.85
C GLY A 117 14.60 24.11 11.41
N LYS A 118 15.74 24.73 11.73
CA LYS A 118 16.08 26.05 11.22
C LYS A 118 16.43 25.96 9.74
N TRP A 119 16.09 27.02 9.00
CA TRP A 119 16.56 27.18 7.62
C TRP A 119 18.06 27.48 7.62
N VAL A 120 18.80 26.75 6.80
CA VAL A 120 20.24 26.93 6.59
C VAL A 120 20.52 26.93 5.10
N ASN A 121 21.60 27.61 4.68
CA ASN A 121 22.04 27.57 3.29
C ASN A 121 22.41 26.13 2.91
N VAL A 122 21.99 25.68 1.72
CA VAL A 122 22.22 24.29 1.28
C VAL A 122 23.69 24.00 1.01
N ASP A 123 24.47 25.01 0.61
CA ASP A 123 25.90 24.87 0.31
C ASP A 123 26.77 24.70 1.57
N GLU A 124 26.22 25.05 2.73
CA GLU A 124 26.94 25.07 4.01
C GLU A 124 26.48 23.94 4.96
N ALA A 125 25.51 23.12 4.53
CA ALA A 125 24.80 22.19 5.40
C ALA A 125 24.88 20.74 4.92
N ASP A 126 25.20 19.85 5.87
CA ASP A 126 25.04 18.41 5.73
C ASP A 126 23.78 17.97 6.49
N PHE A 127 22.70 17.69 5.74
CA PHE A 127 21.41 17.32 6.28
C PHE A 127 21.39 15.84 6.70
N ARG A 128 21.87 15.56 7.92
CA ARG A 128 21.82 14.23 8.56
C ARG A 128 20.43 13.86 9.08
N CYS A 129 19.42 14.01 8.24
CA CYS A 129 18.03 13.68 8.51
C CYS A 129 17.37 13.06 7.27
N GLU A 130 16.32 12.29 7.48
CA GLU A 130 15.69 11.53 6.40
C GLU A 130 14.79 12.38 5.51
N VAL A 131 14.20 13.46 6.04
CA VAL A 131 13.29 14.33 5.29
C VAL A 131 13.82 15.76 5.32
N VAL A 132 14.08 16.32 4.14
CA VAL A 132 14.61 17.67 3.96
C VAL A 132 13.63 18.48 3.13
N GLU A 133 13.22 19.62 3.67
CA GLU A 133 12.46 20.61 2.93
C GLU A 133 13.40 21.68 2.39
N THR A 134 13.29 21.99 1.10
CA THR A 134 14.09 23.02 0.43
C THR A 134 13.19 24.15 -0.08
N LEU A 135 13.72 25.36 -0.03
CA LEU A 135 13.06 26.58 -0.49
C LEU A 135 14.10 27.43 -1.22
N CYS A 136 13.82 27.78 -2.47
CA CYS A 136 14.72 28.53 -3.32
C CYS A 136 14.10 29.87 -3.72
N SER A 137 14.95 30.89 -3.70
CA SER A 137 14.61 32.27 -4.01
C SER A 137 15.41 32.74 -5.23
N ASP A 138 14.80 33.61 -6.04
CA ASP A 138 15.47 34.27 -7.17
C ASP A 138 16.45 35.37 -6.69
N ALA A 139 17.14 36.00 -7.64
CA ALA A 139 18.08 37.09 -7.36
C ALA A 139 17.44 38.32 -6.67
N GLU A 140 16.11 38.48 -6.76
CA GLU A 140 15.35 39.54 -6.09
C GLU A 140 14.93 39.12 -4.66
N GLY A 141 15.24 37.89 -4.24
CA GLY A 141 14.90 37.34 -2.93
C GLY A 141 13.48 36.81 -2.82
N LYS A 142 12.77 36.63 -3.94
CA LYS A 142 11.40 36.09 -3.95
C LYS A 142 11.44 34.57 -4.01
N ASP A 143 10.66 33.91 -3.15
CA ASP A 143 10.53 32.45 -3.14
C ASP A 143 9.83 31.95 -4.41
N VAL A 144 10.54 31.18 -5.24
CA VAL A 144 10.09 30.72 -6.57
C VAL A 144 9.91 29.20 -6.67
N TYR A 145 10.56 28.44 -5.78
CA TYR A 145 10.51 26.98 -5.79
C TYR A 145 10.59 26.41 -4.37
N GLN A 146 9.81 25.38 -4.08
CA GLN A 146 9.86 24.63 -2.82
C GLN A 146 9.68 23.14 -3.10
N MET A 147 10.43 22.30 -2.39
CA MET A 147 10.39 20.85 -2.55
C MET A 147 10.60 20.15 -1.20
N VAL A 148 10.14 18.90 -1.11
CA VAL A 148 10.45 18.01 0.00
C VAL A 148 11.14 16.78 -0.57
N HIS A 149 12.22 16.38 0.06
CA HIS A 149 13.04 15.23 -0.32
C HIS A 149 13.04 14.21 0.81
N ALA A 150 13.18 12.94 0.44
CA ALA A 150 13.38 11.84 1.37
C ALA A 150 14.66 11.07 1.01
N GLN A 151 15.35 10.53 2.03
CA GLN A 151 16.53 9.68 1.90
C GLN A 151 16.63 8.75 3.11
N ILE A 152 17.33 7.63 2.97
CA ILE A 152 17.67 6.76 4.11
C ILE A 152 19.00 7.18 4.72
N ILE A 153 18.99 7.44 6.03
CA ILE A 153 20.20 7.67 6.82
C ILE A 153 20.43 6.46 7.73
N GLU A 154 21.55 5.76 7.54
CA GLU A 154 21.88 4.59 8.35
C GLU A 154 22.04 4.96 9.83
N LYS A 155 21.29 4.28 10.70
CA LYS A 155 21.34 4.43 12.15
C LYS A 155 22.34 3.45 12.73
N ASN A 156 23.40 3.99 13.35
CA ASN A 156 24.43 3.26 14.09
C ASN A 156 23.96 2.72 15.45
N ASP A 157 22.71 2.27 15.54
CA ASP A 157 22.19 1.71 16.78
C ASP A 157 22.64 0.25 16.91
N THR A 158 23.56 0.04 17.85
CA THR A 158 24.01 -1.26 18.39
C THR A 158 22.89 -1.91 19.21
N LYS A 159 21.69 -2.09 18.64
CA LYS A 159 20.76 -3.08 19.21
C LYS A 159 21.54 -4.39 19.17
N LEU A 160 22.05 -4.78 20.34
CA LEU A 160 22.98 -5.87 20.56
C LEU A 160 22.48 -7.05 19.73
N TYR A 161 23.14 -7.27 18.60
CA TYR A 161 23.05 -8.51 17.86
C TYR A 161 23.49 -9.55 18.87
N LYS A 162 22.55 -10.12 19.62
CA LYS A 162 22.87 -11.18 20.56
C LYS A 162 23.63 -12.18 19.73
N GLU A 163 24.90 -12.38 20.05
CA GLU A 163 25.83 -13.30 19.38
C GLU A 163 25.33 -14.75 19.36
N ARG A 164 24.10 -14.99 19.83
CA ARG A 164 23.30 -16.17 19.55
C ARG A 164 23.08 -16.28 18.05
N SER A 165 24.06 -16.92 17.43
CA SER A 165 23.92 -17.66 16.19
C SER A 165 23.66 -16.76 14.97
N ARG A 166 24.75 -16.35 14.31
CA ARG A 166 24.81 -16.23 12.84
C ARG A 166 24.64 -17.62 12.17
N SER A 167 23.76 -18.46 12.69
CA SER A 167 23.35 -19.71 12.06
C SER A 167 21.86 -19.58 11.72
N GLU A 168 21.58 -19.84 10.43
CA GLU A 168 20.31 -19.90 9.72
C GLU A 168 19.78 -18.61 9.03
N ASN A 169 19.83 -18.66 7.69
CA ASN A 169 19.25 -17.81 6.65
C ASN A 169 18.18 -16.76 7.06
N TYR A 170 18.60 -15.60 7.56
CA TYR A 170 17.71 -14.44 7.62
C TYR A 170 17.52 -13.84 6.22
N HIS A 171 16.28 -13.88 5.73
CA HIS A 171 15.89 -13.26 4.47
C HIS A 171 15.40 -11.83 4.71
N ASN A 172 15.63 -10.93 3.74
CA ASN A 172 14.95 -9.64 3.76
C ASN A 172 13.47 -9.87 3.44
N VAL A 173 12.60 -9.02 3.97
CA VAL A 173 11.17 -9.07 3.70
C VAL A 173 10.72 -7.67 3.31
N TYR A 174 10.11 -7.53 2.15
CA TYR A 174 9.62 -6.25 1.64
C TYR A 174 8.17 -6.44 1.22
N VAL A 175 7.27 -5.69 1.84
CA VAL A 175 5.85 -5.74 1.55
C VAL A 175 5.47 -4.49 0.76
N ILE A 176 4.90 -4.70 -0.43
CA ILE A 176 4.28 -3.65 -1.24
C ILE A 176 2.77 -3.84 -1.15
N LEU A 177 2.09 -2.91 -0.49
CA LEU A 177 0.65 -2.97 -0.33
C LEU A 177 -0.04 -1.88 -1.16
N LEU A 178 -0.99 -2.29 -2.00
CA LEU A 178 -1.85 -1.39 -2.79
C LEU A 178 -3.24 -1.35 -2.15
N ASP A 179 -3.63 -0.19 -1.63
CA ASP A 179 -4.93 0.01 -1.00
C ASP A 179 -6.04 0.10 -2.05
N SER A 180 -7.27 -0.24 -1.66
CA SER A 180 -8.44 -0.12 -2.55
C SER A 180 -8.40 -0.96 -3.85
N ILE A 181 -7.63 -2.05 -3.89
CA ILE A 181 -7.47 -2.91 -5.08
C ILE A 181 -8.05 -4.32 -4.89
N ALA A 182 -9.06 -4.68 -5.68
CA ALA A 182 -9.59 -6.04 -5.76
C ALA A 182 -8.62 -7.00 -6.46
N SER A 183 -8.75 -8.31 -6.20
CA SER A 183 -7.99 -9.35 -6.92
C SER A 183 -8.15 -9.22 -8.44
N THR A 184 -9.36 -8.97 -8.94
CA THR A 184 -9.62 -8.79 -10.38
C THR A 184 -8.91 -7.57 -10.96
N GLN A 185 -8.81 -6.45 -10.23
CA GLN A 185 -8.01 -5.30 -10.67
C GLN A 185 -6.52 -5.65 -10.74
N GLY A 186 -6.01 -6.39 -9.75
CA GLY A 186 -4.68 -6.97 -9.80
C GLY A 186 -4.48 -7.90 -11.00
N THR A 187 -5.46 -8.75 -11.33
CA THR A 187 -5.43 -9.66 -12.49
C THR A 187 -5.45 -8.90 -13.83
N ARG A 188 -6.16 -7.77 -13.91
CA ARG A 188 -6.13 -6.90 -15.10
C ARG A 188 -4.75 -6.28 -15.34
N LEU A 189 -3.95 -6.10 -14.28
CA LEU A 189 -2.50 -5.80 -14.38
C LEU A 189 -1.66 -7.03 -14.80
N ILE A 190 -2.27 -8.12 -15.28
CA ILE A 190 -1.58 -9.32 -15.79
C ILE A 190 -1.97 -9.62 -17.24
N GLN A 191 -3.21 -9.33 -17.64
CA GLN A 191 -3.77 -9.75 -18.93
C GLN A 191 -4.30 -8.56 -19.73
N PRO A 192 -3.68 -8.10 -20.82
CA PRO A 192 -4.24 -7.04 -21.64
C PRO A 192 -5.29 -7.62 -22.60
N ILE A 193 -6.44 -6.97 -22.72
CA ILE A 193 -7.33 -7.13 -23.87
C ILE A 193 -7.02 -5.97 -24.83
N HIS A 194 -6.28 -6.31 -25.89
CA HIS A 194 -5.97 -5.52 -27.09
C HIS A 194 -4.78 -4.53 -27.05
N PHE A 195 -3.84 -4.77 -27.98
CA PHE A 195 -2.72 -3.96 -28.50
C PHE A 195 -1.76 -3.25 -27.51
N GLY A 196 -0.64 -3.92 -27.23
CA GLY A 196 0.68 -3.26 -27.11
C GLY A 196 1.24 -3.00 -25.71
N ASN A 197 0.39 -2.84 -24.69
CA ASN A 197 0.83 -2.62 -23.32
C ASN A 197 0.61 -3.90 -22.49
N LEU A 198 1.54 -4.85 -22.59
CA LEU A 198 1.57 -5.99 -21.66
C LEU A 198 1.71 -5.44 -20.26
N PRO A 199 0.87 -5.82 -19.28
CA PRO A 199 1.05 -5.34 -17.94
C PRO A 199 2.20 -6.12 -17.29
N GLN A 200 3.15 -5.34 -16.84
CA GLN A 200 4.56 -5.68 -16.83
C GLN A 200 4.99 -6.25 -15.47
N THR A 201 4.37 -5.78 -14.39
CA THR A 201 4.73 -6.11 -13.02
C THR A 201 4.38 -7.54 -12.65
N MET A 202 3.14 -7.95 -12.90
CA MET A 202 2.68 -9.29 -12.51
C MET A 202 3.23 -10.39 -13.40
N HIS A 203 3.36 -10.11 -14.70
CA HIS A 203 4.09 -11.00 -15.60
C HIS A 203 5.54 -11.21 -15.13
N PHE A 204 6.21 -10.14 -14.69
CA PHE A 204 7.54 -10.23 -14.11
C PHE A 204 7.53 -11.07 -12.81
N PHE A 205 6.56 -10.88 -11.93
CA PHE A 205 6.44 -11.69 -10.71
C PHE A 205 6.31 -13.19 -11.02
N GLU A 206 5.35 -13.57 -11.87
CA GLU A 206 5.08 -14.97 -12.18
C GLU A 206 6.21 -15.63 -12.96
N LYS A 207 6.72 -14.96 -14.01
CA LYS A 207 7.68 -15.57 -14.94
C LYS A 207 9.13 -15.38 -14.53
N SER A 208 9.47 -14.27 -13.87
CA SER A 208 10.86 -13.95 -13.51
C SER A 208 11.21 -14.15 -12.04
N MET A 209 10.22 -14.16 -11.14
CA MET A 209 10.42 -14.33 -9.70
C MET A 209 9.75 -15.59 -9.13
N GLU A 210 9.10 -16.40 -9.97
CA GLU A 210 8.39 -17.62 -9.55
C GLU A 210 7.36 -17.34 -8.44
N ALA A 211 6.65 -16.22 -8.58
CA ALA A 211 5.70 -15.80 -7.56
C ALA A 211 4.49 -16.72 -7.45
N VAL A 212 3.97 -16.87 -6.22
CA VAL A 212 2.74 -17.61 -5.96
C VAL A 212 1.59 -16.63 -5.79
N SER A 213 0.57 -16.78 -6.63
CA SER A 213 -0.67 -16.02 -6.54
C SER A 213 -1.68 -16.71 -5.61
N PHE A 214 -2.31 -15.93 -4.75
CA PHE A 214 -3.40 -16.36 -3.87
C PHE A 214 -4.69 -15.62 -4.25
N PRO A 215 -5.48 -16.16 -5.20
CA PRO A 215 -6.62 -15.45 -5.78
C PRO A 215 -7.84 -15.33 -4.83
N HIS A 216 -7.89 -16.16 -3.78
CA HIS A 216 -9.05 -16.26 -2.88
C HIS A 216 -8.72 -15.79 -1.45
N ILE A 217 -7.89 -14.75 -1.31
CA ILE A 217 -7.66 -14.14 -0.01
C ILE A 217 -8.85 -13.27 0.36
N ASN A 218 -9.36 -13.47 1.56
CA ASN A 218 -10.46 -12.69 2.10
C ASN A 218 -9.94 -11.58 3.01
N LYS A 219 -10.56 -10.42 2.91
CA LYS A 219 -10.34 -9.31 3.84
C LYS A 219 -10.99 -9.64 5.19
N VAL A 220 -10.36 -9.18 6.26
CA VAL A 220 -10.81 -9.36 7.66
C VAL A 220 -11.85 -8.31 8.05
N GLY A 221 -11.87 -7.17 7.36
CA GLY A 221 -12.89 -6.14 7.58
C GLY A 221 -13.21 -5.32 6.34
N LEU A 222 -14.19 -4.42 6.47
CA LEU A 222 -14.70 -3.66 5.33
C LEU A 222 -13.69 -2.65 4.78
N ASN A 223 -13.07 -1.87 5.68
CA ASN A 223 -12.20 -0.73 5.37
C ASN A 223 -10.70 -1.05 5.52
N SER A 224 -9.83 -0.12 5.12
CA SER A 224 -8.36 -0.30 5.20
C SER A 224 -7.86 -0.54 6.63
N ARG A 225 -8.42 0.14 7.62
CA ARG A 225 -8.01 0.02 9.03
C ARG A 225 -8.17 -1.38 9.63
N PRO A 226 -9.37 -2.00 9.66
CA PRO A 226 -9.52 -3.32 10.26
C PRO A 226 -8.61 -4.36 9.60
N ASN A 227 -8.39 -4.26 8.28
CA ASN A 227 -7.43 -5.12 7.57
C ASN A 227 -5.98 -4.83 7.98
N GLY A 228 -5.58 -3.56 8.06
CA GLY A 228 -4.26 -3.17 8.54
C GLY A 228 -4.01 -3.62 9.98
N VAL A 229 -5.01 -3.53 10.87
CA VAL A 229 -4.88 -4.00 12.25
C VAL A 229 -4.75 -5.52 12.33
N ALA A 230 -5.51 -6.26 11.51
CA ALA A 230 -5.35 -7.71 11.42
C ALA A 230 -3.95 -8.09 10.92
N LEU A 231 -3.44 -7.43 9.87
CA LEU A 231 -2.11 -7.71 9.30
C LEU A 231 -0.97 -7.35 10.26
N TRP A 232 -1.08 -6.23 10.97
CA TRP A 232 0.04 -5.69 11.73
C TRP A 232 0.05 -6.08 13.21
N PHE A 233 -1.11 -6.43 13.78
CA PHE A 233 -1.24 -6.79 15.20
C PHE A 233 -1.84 -8.19 15.40
N GLY A 234 -2.35 -8.84 14.35
CA GLY A 234 -3.03 -10.13 14.49
C GLY A 234 -4.33 -10.02 15.29
N LYS A 235 -5.04 -8.89 15.16
CA LYS A 235 -6.25 -8.56 15.92
C LYS A 235 -7.41 -8.20 14.99
N SER A 236 -8.60 -8.66 15.33
CA SER A 236 -9.84 -8.28 14.67
C SER A 236 -10.44 -7.01 15.29
N MET A 237 -11.01 -6.15 14.44
CA MET A 237 -11.72 -4.92 14.87
C MET A 237 -13.22 -4.96 14.54
N GLU A 238 -13.66 -5.93 13.76
CA GLU A 238 -15.03 -6.08 13.31
C GLU A 238 -15.57 -7.43 13.76
N LYS A 239 -16.86 -7.46 14.08
CA LYS A 239 -17.57 -8.69 14.49
C LYS A 239 -17.75 -9.59 13.27
N VAL A 240 -17.47 -10.87 13.41
CA VAL A 240 -17.81 -11.87 12.39
C VAL A 240 -19.21 -12.40 12.67
N ASP A 241 -20.18 -12.00 11.85
CA ASP A 241 -21.55 -12.53 11.92
C ASP A 241 -21.57 -13.96 11.37
N ARG A 242 -22.01 -14.91 12.20
CA ARG A 242 -22.12 -16.32 11.82
C ARG A 242 -23.52 -16.88 12.01
N LYS A 243 -24.52 -16.00 12.17
CA LYS A 243 -25.91 -16.41 12.38
C LYS A 243 -26.48 -17.21 11.22
N LEU A 244 -26.04 -16.91 9.98
CA LEU A 244 -26.41 -17.66 8.79
C LEU A 244 -26.05 -19.15 8.90
N PHE A 245 -25.00 -19.48 9.65
CA PHE A 245 -24.54 -20.85 9.89
C PHE A 245 -25.07 -21.46 11.20
N GLY A 246 -25.99 -20.78 11.89
CA GLY A 246 -26.48 -21.21 13.21
C GLY A 246 -25.40 -21.17 14.31
N LEU A 247 -24.30 -20.45 14.08
CA LEU A 247 -23.17 -20.34 15.02
C LEU A 247 -23.20 -19.00 15.76
N PRO A 248 -22.66 -18.93 16.99
CA PRO A 248 -22.53 -17.66 17.71
C PRO A 248 -21.57 -16.70 16.97
N ASP A 249 -21.82 -15.41 17.08
CA ASP A 249 -20.93 -14.39 16.51
C ASP A 249 -19.51 -14.48 17.13
N ILE A 250 -18.49 -14.06 16.37
CA ILE A 250 -17.15 -13.82 16.92
C ILE A 250 -17.03 -12.33 17.21
N GLU A 251 -16.87 -11.99 18.48
CA GLU A 251 -16.66 -10.62 18.91
C GLU A 251 -15.25 -10.13 18.53
N PRO A 252 -15.09 -8.84 18.19
CA PRO A 252 -13.80 -8.28 17.82
C PRO A 252 -12.83 -8.27 19.00
N ASP A 253 -11.55 -8.55 18.74
CA ASP A 253 -10.49 -8.45 19.75
C ASP A 253 -10.38 -7.03 20.30
N TRP A 254 -10.47 -6.03 19.41
CA TRP A 254 -10.35 -4.62 19.75
C TRP A 254 -11.58 -3.82 19.33
N SER A 255 -12.18 -3.13 20.30
CA SER A 255 -13.18 -2.11 19.99
C SER A 255 -12.53 -0.87 19.35
N TYR A 256 -13.30 -0.15 18.54
CA TYR A 256 -12.88 1.15 18.00
C TYR A 256 -12.39 2.11 19.09
N ASN A 257 -13.08 2.16 20.23
CA ASN A 257 -12.71 3.04 21.35
C ASN A 257 -11.36 2.64 21.95
N TYR A 258 -11.14 1.34 22.15
CA TYR A 258 -9.89 0.80 22.67
C TYR A 258 -8.71 1.08 21.74
N PHE A 259 -8.89 0.93 20.42
CA PHE A 259 -7.84 1.24 19.44
C PHE A 259 -7.60 2.75 19.31
N CYS A 260 -8.66 3.54 19.13
CA CYS A 260 -8.55 4.91 18.63
C CYS A 260 -8.16 5.94 19.71
N LYS A 261 -8.61 5.77 20.96
CA LYS A 261 -8.42 6.78 22.03
C LYS A 261 -7.11 6.65 22.81
N ARG A 262 -6.27 5.67 22.51
CA ARG A 262 -4.97 5.46 23.16
C ARG A 262 -3.85 5.31 22.12
N PHE A 263 -2.63 5.44 22.60
CA PHE A 263 -1.47 5.08 21.80
C PHE A 263 -1.27 3.57 21.82
N ILE A 264 -0.96 2.99 20.65
CA ILE A 264 -0.83 1.53 20.45
C ILE A 264 0.61 1.02 20.59
N ASP A 265 1.52 1.86 21.10
CA ASP A 265 2.95 1.56 21.27
C ASP A 265 3.23 0.28 22.07
N ASN A 266 2.34 -0.08 23.01
CA ASN A 266 2.52 -1.23 23.89
C ASN A 266 1.99 -2.55 23.29
N GLU A 267 1.32 -2.50 22.13
CA GLU A 267 0.78 -3.71 21.49
C GLU A 267 1.87 -4.47 20.73
N THR A 268 1.72 -5.79 20.62
CA THR A 268 2.58 -6.60 19.76
C THR A 268 2.37 -6.19 18.31
N PHE A 269 3.41 -5.60 17.71
CA PHE A 269 3.37 -5.04 16.37
C PHE A 269 4.39 -5.77 15.48
N LEU A 270 3.96 -6.21 14.30
CA LEU A 270 4.73 -7.03 13.38
C LEU A 270 6.14 -6.48 13.14
N MET A 271 6.27 -5.18 12.82
CA MET A 271 7.57 -4.60 12.53
C MET A 271 8.43 -4.49 13.80
N ARG A 272 7.83 -4.29 14.98
CA ARG A 272 8.57 -4.28 16.24
C ARG A 272 9.21 -5.64 16.51
N GLU A 273 8.49 -6.73 16.26
CA GLU A 273 8.99 -8.10 16.37
C GLU A 273 10.19 -8.35 15.44
N PHE A 274 10.16 -7.84 14.20
CA PHE A 274 11.31 -7.89 13.30
C PHE A 274 12.49 -7.09 13.85
N SER A 275 12.23 -5.87 14.34
CA SER A 275 13.26 -5.00 14.92
C SER A 275 13.94 -5.63 16.14
N GLU A 276 13.17 -6.30 17.01
CA GLU A 276 13.68 -7.03 18.19
C GLU A 276 14.52 -8.26 17.81
N ARG A 277 14.29 -8.84 16.62
CA ARG A 277 15.10 -9.93 16.05
C ARG A 277 16.32 -9.43 15.25
N GLY A 278 16.62 -8.14 15.31
CA GLY A 278 17.81 -7.56 14.69
C GLY A 278 17.64 -7.12 13.24
N TYR A 279 16.41 -7.09 12.72
CA TYR A 279 16.13 -6.49 11.42
C TYR A 279 16.13 -4.96 11.52
N LYS A 280 16.58 -4.30 10.46
CA LYS A 280 16.23 -2.89 10.25
C LYS A 280 14.83 -2.82 9.66
N THR A 281 14.04 -1.86 10.11
CA THR A 281 12.61 -1.81 9.77
C THR A 281 12.23 -0.50 9.09
N LEU A 282 11.41 -0.58 8.06
CA LEU A 282 10.86 0.58 7.34
C LEU A 282 9.34 0.50 7.27
N LEU A 283 8.68 1.62 7.53
CA LEU A 283 7.27 1.83 7.23
C LEU A 283 7.12 3.13 6.43
N ALA A 284 6.49 3.07 5.27
CA ALA A 284 6.16 4.25 4.49
C ALA A 284 4.75 4.13 3.92
N GLU A 285 3.95 5.16 4.14
CA GLU A 285 2.62 5.32 3.56
C GLU A 285 2.69 6.50 2.58
N ASP A 286 1.75 6.62 1.65
CA ASP A 286 1.61 7.78 0.74
C ASP A 286 0.43 8.71 1.09
N TRP A 287 -0.27 8.45 2.20
CA TRP A 287 -1.37 9.29 2.70
C TRP A 287 -1.16 9.74 4.15
N SER A 288 -1.14 11.06 4.40
CA SER A 288 -0.81 11.64 5.71
C SER A 288 -1.84 11.33 6.80
N GLN A 289 -3.05 10.97 6.41
CA GLN A 289 -4.10 10.55 7.33
C GLN A 289 -3.98 9.08 7.74
N GLY A 290 -3.23 8.27 7.00
CA GLY A 290 -2.73 6.94 7.35
C GLY A 290 -3.74 5.89 7.81
N THR A 291 -3.31 4.64 7.82
CA THR A 291 -4.20 3.51 8.17
C THR A 291 -4.61 3.52 9.65
N LEU A 292 -3.67 3.89 10.54
CA LEU A 292 -3.84 3.79 12.00
C LEU A 292 -4.23 5.10 12.70
N ASN A 293 -4.03 6.25 12.05
CA ASN A 293 -4.28 7.57 12.65
C ASN A 293 -5.56 8.25 12.10
N TRP A 294 -6.12 7.78 10.98
CA TRP A 294 -7.39 8.29 10.48
C TRP A 294 -8.57 7.96 11.43
N PRO A 295 -9.67 8.73 11.43
CA PRO A 295 -9.67 10.17 11.16
C PRO A 295 -9.03 10.97 12.29
N THR A 296 -9.12 10.49 13.52
CA THR A 296 -8.66 11.17 14.74
C THR A 296 -8.06 10.20 15.76
N CYS A 297 -7.67 9.01 15.31
CA CYS A 297 -7.05 8.02 16.17
C CYS A 297 -5.62 8.41 16.53
N LYS A 298 -5.20 8.10 17.75
CA LYS A 298 -3.89 8.57 18.24
C LYS A 298 -2.70 7.95 17.50
N GLY A 299 -2.87 6.77 16.90
CA GLY A 299 -1.78 6.05 16.24
C GLY A 299 -0.67 5.70 17.23
N PHE A 300 0.57 5.93 16.82
CA PHE A 300 1.75 5.71 17.67
C PHE A 300 2.19 7.00 18.37
N ASN A 301 2.64 6.89 19.61
CA ASN A 301 3.31 8.00 20.31
C ASN A 301 4.76 8.10 19.85
N LYS A 302 5.51 7.00 19.96
CA LYS A 302 6.89 6.86 19.51
C LYS A 302 6.94 6.45 18.03
N GLN A 303 8.09 6.61 17.40
CA GLN A 303 8.28 6.13 16.04
C GLN A 303 8.21 4.58 16.03
N PRO A 304 7.37 3.95 15.20
CA PRO A 304 7.11 2.51 15.26
C PRO A 304 8.19 1.63 14.60
N THR A 305 9.02 2.21 13.73
CA THR A 305 10.05 1.53 12.92
C THR A 305 11.36 2.32 12.92
N ASP A 306 12.46 1.69 12.49
CA ASP A 306 13.75 2.38 12.37
C ASP A 306 13.68 3.50 11.32
N HIS A 307 12.95 3.30 10.23
CA HIS A 307 12.69 4.28 9.18
C HIS A 307 11.18 4.49 9.04
N TYR A 308 10.73 5.75 9.17
CA TYR A 308 9.30 6.07 9.11
C TYR A 308 9.07 7.34 8.31
N MET A 309 8.48 7.20 7.12
CA MET A 309 8.36 8.30 6.14
C MET A 309 7.24 9.31 6.47
N ARG A 310 6.57 9.18 7.62
CA ARG A 310 5.48 10.08 8.06
C ARG A 310 5.78 11.58 7.94
N PRO A 311 7.00 12.07 8.28
CA PRO A 311 7.29 13.49 8.12
C PRO A 311 7.20 13.98 6.68
N PHE A 312 7.52 13.15 5.69
CA PHE A 312 7.41 13.48 4.28
C PHE A 312 5.95 13.71 3.89
N GLN A 313 5.07 12.76 4.21
CA GLN A 313 3.63 12.86 3.92
C GLN A 313 3.00 14.11 4.57
N LEU A 314 3.33 14.35 5.84
CA LEU A 314 2.83 15.52 6.56
C LEU A 314 3.30 16.84 5.94
N ALA A 315 4.51 16.89 5.36
CA ALA A 315 5.00 18.07 4.67
C ALA A 315 4.25 18.34 3.35
N LEU A 316 3.86 17.27 2.66
CA LEU A 316 3.17 17.33 1.37
C LEU A 316 1.66 17.55 1.45
N GLU A 317 1.02 17.17 2.57
CA GLU A 317 -0.45 17.22 2.69
C GLU A 317 -0.96 18.15 3.78
N LYS A 318 -0.19 18.37 4.87
CA LYS A 318 -0.65 19.14 6.02
C LYS A 318 -0.07 20.55 6.05
N ASN A 319 -0.94 21.55 5.92
CA ASN A 319 -0.58 22.97 5.91
C ASN A 319 0.48 23.30 4.84
N VAL A 320 0.32 22.71 3.66
CA VAL A 320 1.22 22.83 2.50
C VAL A 320 1.19 24.27 1.97
N SER A 321 2.37 24.82 1.69
CA SER A 321 2.46 26.14 1.08
C SER A 321 1.89 26.13 -0.35
N LYS A 322 1.43 27.28 -0.84
CA LYS A 322 1.01 27.43 -2.24
C LYS A 322 2.14 27.08 -3.22
N LEU A 323 3.37 27.40 -2.83
CA LEU A 323 4.56 27.18 -3.64
C LEU A 323 4.85 25.68 -3.80
N LEU A 324 4.86 24.93 -2.69
CA LEU A 324 5.07 23.50 -2.71
C LEU A 324 3.94 22.78 -3.47
N LYS A 325 2.68 23.19 -3.32
CA LYS A 325 1.57 22.63 -4.13
C LYS A 325 1.76 22.87 -5.64
N ARG A 326 2.33 24.01 -6.02
CA ARG A 326 2.61 24.34 -7.43
C ARG A 326 3.80 23.56 -7.98
N THR A 327 4.77 23.23 -7.15
CA THR A 327 5.95 22.46 -7.55
C THR A 327 5.68 20.95 -7.53
N TYR A 328 5.13 20.44 -6.42
CA TYR A 328 4.85 19.02 -6.19
C TYR A 328 3.41 18.71 -6.59
N ASN A 329 3.20 18.35 -7.86
CA ASN A 329 1.90 17.92 -8.37
C ASN A 329 2.04 17.11 -9.66
N LYS A 330 0.92 16.48 -10.05
CA LYS A 330 0.79 15.68 -11.28
C LYS A 330 1.10 16.46 -12.56
N ALA A 331 0.81 17.76 -12.62
CA ALA A 331 1.12 18.59 -13.78
C ALA A 331 2.64 18.74 -14.02
N ASN A 332 3.47 18.53 -12.99
CA ASN A 332 4.93 18.46 -13.10
C ASN A 332 5.47 17.02 -13.16
N CYS A 333 4.61 16.04 -13.45
CA CYS A 333 4.93 14.61 -13.49
C CYS A 333 5.40 14.05 -12.14
N ILE A 334 4.91 14.58 -11.02
CA ILE A 334 5.30 14.16 -9.67
C ILE A 334 4.11 13.52 -8.96
N GLU A 335 4.33 12.29 -8.47
CA GLU A 335 3.38 11.55 -7.64
C GLU A 335 4.09 10.89 -6.45
N GLN A 336 3.38 10.77 -5.33
CA GLN A 336 3.95 10.29 -4.07
C GLN A 336 4.44 8.84 -4.12
N HIS A 337 3.79 7.96 -4.91
CA HIS A 337 4.22 6.55 -5.00
C HIS A 337 5.65 6.42 -5.54
N GLN A 338 6.09 7.33 -6.41
CA GLN A 338 7.44 7.34 -6.96
C GLN A 338 8.49 7.68 -5.89
N ASP A 339 8.18 8.60 -4.97
CA ASP A 339 9.06 8.91 -3.85
C ASP A 339 9.08 7.78 -2.80
N ILE A 340 7.94 7.12 -2.56
CA ILE A 340 7.86 5.95 -1.66
C ILE A 340 8.67 4.77 -2.20
N LEU A 341 8.57 4.48 -3.51
CA LEU A 341 9.38 3.45 -4.16
C LEU A 341 10.88 3.77 -4.10
N ARG A 342 11.26 5.04 -4.31
CA ARG A 342 12.65 5.48 -4.19
C ARG A 342 13.18 5.35 -2.75
N TYR A 343 12.37 5.71 -1.75
CA TYR A 343 12.72 5.56 -0.34
C TYR A 343 12.90 4.08 0.04
N LEU A 344 12.05 3.19 -0.48
CA LEU A 344 12.24 1.74 -0.33
C LEU A 344 13.50 1.24 -1.06
N GLU A 345 13.81 1.76 -2.25
CA GLU A 345 15.03 1.43 -3.00
C GLU A 345 16.29 1.81 -2.21
N ASP A 346 16.34 3.03 -1.66
CA ASP A 346 17.42 3.47 -0.78
C ASP A 346 17.57 2.53 0.43
N PHE A 347 16.46 2.09 1.01
CA PHE A 347 16.46 1.17 2.14
C PHE A 347 16.97 -0.23 1.77
N ILE A 348 16.55 -0.77 0.60
CA ILE A 348 17.07 -2.02 0.05
C ILE A 348 18.59 -1.94 -0.16
N ASN A 349 19.10 -0.76 -0.52
CA ASN A 349 20.52 -0.54 -0.76
C ASN A 349 21.34 -0.22 0.50
N SER A 350 20.68 0.15 1.60
CA SER A 350 21.29 0.40 2.90
C SER A 350 21.54 -0.86 3.74
N TYR A 351 22.32 -0.70 4.82
CA TYR A 351 22.60 -1.67 5.86
C TYR A 351 23.16 -3.00 5.33
N ARG A 352 24.33 -2.94 4.67
CA ARG A 352 24.96 -4.13 4.09
C ARG A 352 25.18 -5.22 5.14
N GLY A 353 24.62 -6.41 4.90
CA GLY A 353 24.78 -7.58 5.77
C GLY A 353 23.84 -7.63 6.97
N ILE A 354 22.90 -6.68 7.08
CA ILE A 354 21.86 -6.67 8.12
C ILE A 354 20.52 -7.01 7.46
N PRO A 355 19.72 -7.93 8.03
CA PRO A 355 18.42 -8.26 7.48
C PRO A 355 17.45 -7.08 7.61
N LYS A 356 16.54 -6.95 6.64
CA LYS A 356 15.62 -5.81 6.52
C LYS A 356 14.18 -6.24 6.39
N PHE A 357 13.30 -5.51 7.06
CA PHE A 357 11.86 -5.62 6.92
C PHE A 357 11.32 -4.26 6.45
N GLY A 358 10.86 -4.15 5.21
CA GLY A 358 10.25 -2.92 4.70
C GLY A 358 8.78 -3.12 4.41
N TRP A 359 7.95 -2.16 4.76
CA TRP A 359 6.54 -2.12 4.40
C TRP A 359 6.21 -0.78 3.77
N ILE A 360 5.75 -0.81 2.52
CA ILE A 360 5.16 0.35 1.86
C ILE A 360 3.67 0.13 1.65
N TRP A 361 2.89 1.17 1.89
CA TRP A 361 1.43 1.17 1.72
C TRP A 361 1.03 2.34 0.84
N LEU A 362 0.54 2.01 -0.35
CA LEU A 362 0.18 2.97 -1.39
C LEU A 362 -1.34 3.06 -1.47
N SER A 363 -1.89 4.07 -0.82
CA SER A 363 -3.31 4.39 -0.81
C SER A 363 -3.72 5.24 -2.01
N LEU A 364 -2.91 6.22 -2.42
CA LEU A 364 -3.39 7.25 -3.35
C LEU A 364 -3.68 6.74 -4.78
N LEU A 365 -3.00 5.68 -5.23
CA LEU A 365 -3.19 5.16 -6.58
C LEU A 365 -4.59 4.52 -6.76
N GLY A 366 -5.03 3.73 -5.78
CA GLY A 366 -6.27 2.97 -5.87
C GLY A 366 -7.47 3.64 -5.21
N HIS A 367 -7.28 4.66 -4.36
CA HIS A 367 -8.33 5.12 -3.45
C HIS A 367 -9.50 5.86 -4.13
N ASP A 368 -9.26 6.63 -5.19
CA ASP A 368 -10.28 7.52 -5.78
C ASP A 368 -10.70 7.14 -7.22
N HIS A 369 -10.03 6.15 -7.83
CA HIS A 369 -10.29 5.76 -9.22
C HIS A 369 -9.95 4.30 -9.46
N GLU A 370 -10.88 3.52 -10.00
CA GLU A 370 -10.74 2.07 -10.21
C GLU A 370 -9.60 1.71 -11.17
N SER A 371 -9.27 2.63 -12.08
CA SER A 371 -8.17 2.47 -13.05
C SER A 371 -6.87 3.18 -12.62
N GLY A 372 -6.81 3.73 -11.41
CA GLY A 372 -5.71 4.61 -10.98
C GLY A 372 -4.35 3.94 -10.77
N VAL A 373 -4.29 2.60 -10.78
CA VAL A 373 -3.02 1.85 -10.67
C VAL A 373 -2.40 1.57 -12.04
N ILE A 374 -3.16 1.62 -13.12
CA ILE A 374 -2.72 1.16 -14.45
C ILE A 374 -1.51 1.94 -14.94
N HIS A 375 -1.51 3.27 -14.83
CA HIS A 375 -0.37 4.11 -15.27
C HIS A 375 0.89 3.92 -14.42
N ALA A 376 0.76 3.41 -13.20
CA ALA A 376 1.88 3.18 -12.29
C ALA A 376 2.57 1.82 -12.50
N ASP A 377 1.97 0.89 -13.27
CA ASP A 377 2.55 -0.43 -13.53
C ASP A 377 4.00 -0.39 -14.05
N PRO A 378 4.36 0.48 -15.02
CA PRO A 378 5.75 0.61 -15.47
C PRO A 378 6.71 1.05 -14.35
N ASP A 379 6.25 1.83 -13.37
CA ASP A 379 7.09 2.29 -12.25
C ASP A 379 7.44 1.10 -11.32
N PHE A 380 6.45 0.26 -11.01
CA PHE A 380 6.67 -0.95 -10.21
C PHE A 380 7.56 -1.96 -10.91
N GLN A 381 7.34 -2.21 -12.21
CA GLN A 381 8.18 -3.13 -12.96
C GLN A 381 9.64 -2.66 -12.99
N ARG A 382 9.90 -1.38 -13.26
CA ARG A 382 11.27 -0.83 -13.25
C ARG A 382 11.92 -0.99 -11.87
N PHE A 383 11.18 -0.67 -10.81
CA PHE A 383 11.64 -0.88 -9.44
C PHE A 383 12.02 -2.35 -9.17
N LEU A 384 11.17 -3.30 -9.57
CA LEU A 384 11.43 -4.73 -9.37
C LEU A 384 12.60 -5.24 -10.21
N LEU A 385 12.72 -4.79 -11.47
CA LEU A 385 13.84 -5.13 -12.36
C LEU A 385 15.18 -4.67 -11.77
N HIS A 386 15.25 -3.43 -11.29
CA HIS A 386 16.45 -2.89 -10.64
C HIS A 386 16.83 -3.68 -9.38
N ASN A 387 15.83 -4.17 -8.65
CA ASN A 387 16.04 -4.86 -7.38
C ASN A 387 16.08 -6.40 -7.48
N LYS A 388 15.92 -6.98 -8.68
CA LYS A 388 15.82 -8.44 -8.91
C LYS A 388 16.92 -9.23 -8.20
N LYS A 389 18.20 -8.83 -8.36
CA LYS A 389 19.36 -9.54 -7.77
C LYS A 389 19.39 -9.51 -6.24
N LYS A 390 18.81 -8.48 -5.61
CA LYS A 390 18.83 -8.29 -4.15
C LYS A 390 17.55 -8.80 -3.47
N SER A 391 16.53 -9.11 -4.26
CA SER A 391 15.18 -9.34 -3.75
C SER A 391 14.47 -10.56 -4.35
N LEU A 392 15.21 -11.45 -5.02
CA LEU A 392 14.68 -12.63 -5.71
C LEU A 392 13.77 -13.54 -4.86
N HIS A 393 13.85 -13.46 -3.52
CA HIS A 393 13.04 -14.27 -2.59
C HIS A 393 12.38 -13.47 -1.45
N ASN A 394 12.32 -12.13 -1.58
CA ASN A 394 12.12 -11.25 -0.43
C ASN A 394 10.87 -10.35 -0.53
N PHE A 395 10.11 -10.36 -1.63
CA PHE A 395 8.92 -9.51 -1.76
C PHE A 395 7.62 -10.23 -1.38
N VAL A 396 6.68 -9.48 -0.82
CA VAL A 396 5.28 -9.86 -0.69
C VAL A 396 4.46 -8.71 -1.27
N SER A 397 3.61 -8.98 -2.24
CA SER A 397 2.68 -8.00 -2.78
C SER A 397 1.29 -8.27 -2.22
N CYS A 398 0.63 -7.28 -1.62
CA CYS A 398 -0.74 -7.44 -1.13
C CYS A 398 -1.64 -6.33 -1.71
N GLY A 399 -2.67 -6.69 -2.46
CA GLY A 399 -3.77 -5.81 -2.82
C GLY A 399 -4.99 -6.06 -1.92
N GLY A 400 -5.75 -5.00 -1.61
CA GLY A 400 -7.16 -5.14 -1.22
C GLY A 400 -7.53 -4.93 0.24
N THR A 401 -6.92 -3.94 0.91
CA THR A 401 -7.30 -3.53 2.26
C THR A 401 -8.61 -2.75 2.33
N ALA A 402 -9.01 -2.13 1.22
CA ALA A 402 -10.38 -1.68 0.93
C ALA A 402 -10.68 -2.11 -0.52
N VAL A 403 -11.94 -2.11 -0.95
CA VAL A 403 -12.32 -2.35 -2.35
C VAL A 403 -13.42 -1.34 -2.68
N HIS A 404 -13.35 -0.73 -3.86
CA HIS A 404 -14.39 0.17 -4.37
C HIS A 404 -15.74 -0.53 -4.42
N SER A 405 -16.76 0.09 -3.82
CA SER A 405 -18.15 -0.28 -4.04
C SER A 405 -18.68 0.56 -5.19
N ALA A 406 -18.76 0.00 -6.39
CA ALA A 406 -19.55 0.61 -7.46
C ALA A 406 -21.02 0.60 -7.01
N ARG A 407 -21.58 1.77 -6.65
CA ARG A 407 -23.03 1.91 -6.46
C ARG A 407 -23.70 1.98 -7.83
N SER A 408 -24.24 0.85 -8.26
CA SER A 408 -25.15 0.68 -9.40
C SER A 408 -26.03 -0.52 -9.03
N CYS A 409 -27.36 -0.53 -8.95
CA CYS A 409 -28.44 0.38 -9.32
C CYS A 409 -29.61 0.16 -8.35
N ARG A 410 -30.47 1.18 -8.19
CA ARG A 410 -31.88 0.95 -7.89
C ARG A 410 -32.49 0.27 -9.11
N GLY A 411 -33.08 -0.91 -8.92
CA GLY A 411 -34.18 -1.43 -9.72
C GLY A 411 -35.45 -1.28 -8.91
#